data_AF-A0A1D2X851-F1
#
_entry.id   AF-A0A1D2X851-F1
#
_cell.length_a   1.000
_cell.length_b   1.000
_cell.length_c   1.000
_cell.angle_alpha   90.00
_cell.angle_beta   90.00
_cell.angle_gamma   90.00
#
_symmetry.space_group_name_H-M   'P 1'
#
loop_
_entity.id
_entity.type
_entity.pdbx_description
1 polymer ?
#
loop_
_entity_poly.entity_id
_entity_poly.type
_entity_poly.pdbx_seq_one_letter_code
_entity_poly.pdbx_strand_id
1 'polypeptide(L)'
;MAENAYYTLLTSLPHIDSLFNSKITPISRIQLDRRLSMLGTADRDTLVKVEQLIHWSHLGDDVNEEFLINLAQRLIQELNSPDLKELVNWRLDMRTVVAALRRKAQGSQAPTTSRWSFGSRYAYIRRNWSNPTLGLQHTFPWIPTVIDCLSKEDYLTLEKTLLEAVWNKLNELSLKHSSDFEAVVVYLLRWNLVARWTANDGEEAINRFRDLTEMALGEFADQLPA
;
A
#
# COMPACT_ATOMS: atom_id res chain seq x y z
N MET A 1 -8.78 30.05 -8.08
CA MET A 1 -9.68 29.75 -6.94
C MET A 1 -9.37 28.39 -6.30
N ALA A 2 -9.13 27.31 -7.05
CA ALA A 2 -8.79 26.00 -6.50
C ALA A 2 -7.48 25.96 -5.68
N GLU A 3 -6.43 26.65 -6.14
CA GLU A 3 -5.13 26.74 -5.44
C GLU A 3 -5.26 27.29 -4.01
N ASN A 4 -6.14 28.28 -3.80
CA ASN A 4 -6.40 28.84 -2.48
C ASN A 4 -7.16 27.86 -1.56
N ALA A 5 -7.98 26.96 -2.14
CA ALA A 5 -8.69 25.93 -1.38
C ALA A 5 -7.74 24.83 -0.89
N TYR A 6 -6.79 24.38 -1.72
CA TYR A 6 -5.77 23.40 -1.33
C TYR A 6 -4.82 23.96 -0.28
N TYR A 7 -4.36 25.21 -0.46
CA TYR A 7 -3.54 25.88 0.53
C TYR A 7 -4.25 26.00 1.89
N THR A 8 -5.51 26.46 1.90
CA THR A 8 -6.31 26.58 3.13
C THR A 8 -6.53 25.21 3.78
N LEU A 9 -6.81 24.17 2.99
CA LEU A 9 -6.96 22.81 3.48
C LEU A 9 -5.66 22.31 4.12
N LEU A 10 -4.54 22.37 3.42
CA LEU A 10 -3.25 21.87 3.90
C LEU A 10 -2.77 22.60 5.15
N THR A 11 -2.95 23.92 5.21
CA THR A 11 -2.60 24.72 6.40
C THR A 11 -3.53 24.45 7.59
N SER A 12 -4.73 23.94 7.37
CA SER A 12 -5.63 23.52 8.44
C SER A 12 -5.28 22.15 9.05
N LEU A 13 -4.44 21.36 8.38
CA LEU A 13 -4.10 19.99 8.78
C LEU A 13 -2.86 19.97 9.70
N PRO A 14 -2.87 19.17 10.78
CA PRO A 14 -1.72 19.06 11.67
C PRO A 14 -0.54 18.39 10.96
N HIS A 15 0.67 18.78 11.30
CA HIS A 15 1.86 18.16 10.73
C HIS A 15 1.99 16.68 11.16
N ILE A 16 2.58 15.86 10.27
CA ILE A 16 2.86 14.43 10.55
C ILE A 16 4.38 14.24 10.56
N ASP A 17 4.97 14.28 11.75
CA ASP A 17 6.44 14.31 11.92
C ASP A 17 7.11 12.96 11.67
N SER A 18 6.46 11.86 12.04
CA SER A 18 7.07 10.53 12.02
C SER A 18 6.03 9.44 11.87
N LEU A 19 6.35 8.41 11.09
CA LEU A 19 5.56 7.20 11.02
C LEU A 19 5.65 6.39 12.32
N PHE A 20 6.86 5.98 12.71
CA PHE A 20 7.05 5.00 13.78
C PHE A 20 7.12 5.59 15.19
N ASN A 21 7.42 6.90 15.34
CA ASN A 21 7.43 7.55 16.65
C ASN A 21 6.04 8.06 17.07
N SER A 22 5.06 8.01 16.17
CA SER A 22 3.68 8.42 16.46
C SER A 22 2.98 7.38 17.34
N LYS A 23 2.39 7.83 18.45
CA LYS A 23 1.58 7.00 19.36
C LYS A 23 0.08 7.09 19.09
N ILE A 24 -0.35 8.17 18.46
CA ILE A 24 -1.73 8.44 18.06
C ILE A 24 -1.73 9.10 16.69
N THR A 25 -2.86 9.07 16.00
CA THR A 25 -3.04 9.86 14.79
C THR A 25 -3.06 11.36 15.13
N PRO A 26 -2.51 12.23 14.26
CA PRO A 26 -2.41 13.67 14.54
C PRO A 26 -3.77 14.37 14.52
N ILE A 27 -4.78 13.73 13.92
CA ILE A 27 -6.17 14.15 13.87
C ILE A 27 -7.05 12.90 13.75
N SER A 28 -8.23 12.89 14.36
CA SER A 28 -9.16 11.76 14.20
C SER A 28 -9.68 11.66 12.77
N ARG A 29 -10.08 10.44 12.34
CA ARG A 29 -10.63 10.22 10.99
C ARG A 29 -11.81 11.14 10.70
N ILE A 30 -12.73 11.29 11.66
CA ILE A 30 -13.91 12.15 11.55
C ILE A 30 -13.53 13.61 11.27
N GLN A 31 -12.55 14.15 12.00
CA GLN A 31 -12.12 15.53 11.80
C GLN A 31 -11.34 15.70 10.49
N LEU A 32 -10.58 14.68 10.06
CA LEU A 32 -9.91 14.67 8.77
C LEU A 32 -10.93 14.73 7.62
N ASP A 33 -11.92 13.84 7.63
CA ASP A 33 -12.98 13.80 6.61
C ASP A 33 -13.76 15.13 6.54
N ARG A 34 -14.01 15.75 7.70
CA ARG A 34 -14.62 17.09 7.76
C ARG A 34 -13.77 18.16 7.08
N ARG A 35 -12.44 18.09 7.15
CA ARG A 35 -11.56 19.05 6.46
C ARG A 35 -11.47 18.74 4.98
N LEU A 36 -11.36 17.46 4.61
CA LEU A 36 -11.39 17.00 3.22
C LEU A 36 -12.71 17.36 2.51
N SER A 37 -13.78 17.67 3.25
CA SER A 37 -15.01 18.19 2.67
C SER A 37 -14.87 19.57 2.00
N MET A 38 -13.73 20.25 2.15
CA MET A 38 -13.38 21.47 1.41
C MET A 38 -12.99 21.20 -0.05
N LEU A 39 -12.64 19.96 -0.38
CA LEU A 39 -12.35 19.55 -1.76
C LEU A 39 -13.60 19.61 -2.64
N GLY A 40 -13.40 19.92 -3.92
CA GLY A 40 -14.42 19.74 -4.95
C GLY A 40 -14.86 18.28 -5.03
N THR A 41 -16.04 18.03 -5.60
CA THR A 41 -16.61 16.68 -5.73
C THR A 41 -15.69 15.75 -6.53
N ALA A 42 -15.18 16.22 -7.67
CA ALA A 42 -14.27 15.45 -8.51
C ALA A 42 -13.00 15.02 -7.77
N ASP A 43 -12.33 15.95 -7.09
CA ASP A 43 -11.08 15.68 -6.35
C ASP A 43 -11.33 14.73 -5.17
N ARG A 44 -12.48 14.88 -4.48
CA ARG A 44 -12.87 13.98 -3.40
C ARG A 44 -13.12 12.56 -3.90
N ASP A 45 -13.80 12.40 -5.04
CA ASP A 45 -14.03 11.10 -5.64
C ASP A 45 -12.72 10.44 -6.06
N THR A 46 -11.80 11.20 -6.66
CA THR A 46 -10.45 10.73 -6.98
C THR A 46 -9.68 10.34 -5.71
N LEU A 47 -9.74 11.15 -4.65
CA LEU A 47 -9.06 10.88 -3.39
C LEU A 47 -9.53 9.57 -2.75
N VAL A 48 -10.84 9.34 -2.72
CA VAL A 48 -11.44 8.10 -2.19
C VAL A 48 -11.00 6.89 -3.00
N LYS A 49 -11.01 6.96 -4.33
CA LYS A 49 -10.56 5.87 -5.20
C LYS A 49 -9.07 5.54 -4.99
N VAL A 50 -8.22 6.57 -4.89
CA VAL A 50 -6.79 6.42 -4.59
C VAL A 50 -6.59 5.79 -3.22
N GLU A 51 -7.29 6.29 -2.20
CA GLU A 51 -7.23 5.76 -0.84
C GLU A 51 -7.64 4.29 -0.80
N GLN A 52 -8.77 3.90 -1.39
CA GLN A 52 -9.25 2.52 -1.42
C GLN A 52 -8.25 1.57 -2.07
N LEU A 53 -7.68 1.96 -3.21
CA LEU A 53 -6.69 1.14 -3.90
C LEU A 53 -5.38 1.01 -3.10
N ILE A 54 -4.98 2.06 -2.38
CA ILE A 54 -3.73 2.10 -1.64
C ILE A 54 -3.86 1.50 -0.23
N HIS A 55 -5.03 1.56 0.42
CA HIS A 55 -5.24 1.10 1.80
C HIS A 55 -5.97 -0.24 1.92
N TRP A 56 -5.85 -1.06 0.88
CA TRP A 56 -6.46 -2.39 0.70
C TRP A 56 -6.42 -3.37 1.89
N SER A 57 -5.52 -3.20 2.86
CA SER A 57 -5.43 -4.10 4.04
C SER A 57 -6.71 -4.19 4.89
N HIS A 58 -7.72 -3.36 4.63
CA HIS A 58 -9.01 -3.40 5.32
C HIS A 58 -10.10 -4.27 4.66
N LEU A 59 -9.86 -4.83 3.46
CA LEU A 59 -10.93 -5.46 2.68
C LEU A 59 -11.06 -6.99 2.83
N GLY A 60 -10.30 -7.62 3.73
CA GLY A 60 -10.40 -9.06 3.99
C GLY A 60 -9.96 -9.93 2.81
N ASP A 61 -9.87 -11.23 3.06
CA ASP A 61 -9.32 -12.22 2.11
C ASP A 61 -10.26 -12.51 0.91
N ASP A 62 -11.51 -12.05 0.96
CA ASP A 62 -12.59 -12.39 0.00
C ASP A 62 -12.61 -11.58 -1.32
N VAL A 63 -11.57 -10.82 -1.63
CA VAL A 63 -11.67 -9.89 -2.77
C VAL A 63 -11.09 -10.46 -4.03
N ASN A 64 -12.00 -10.56 -5.00
CA ASN A 64 -11.76 -10.86 -6.39
C ASN A 64 -10.63 -9.99 -7.00
N GLU A 65 -9.49 -10.63 -7.30
CA GLU A 65 -8.34 -10.01 -7.98
C GLU A 65 -8.73 -9.29 -9.29
N GLU A 66 -9.76 -9.76 -9.98
CA GLU A 66 -10.27 -9.17 -11.22
C GLU A 66 -10.92 -7.80 -10.98
N PHE A 67 -11.64 -7.64 -9.87
CA PHE A 67 -12.21 -6.34 -9.47
C PHE A 67 -11.10 -5.32 -9.23
N LEU A 68 -10.01 -5.73 -8.56
CA LEU A 68 -8.87 -4.87 -8.26
C LEU A 68 -8.13 -4.43 -9.52
N ILE A 69 -7.92 -5.36 -10.46
CA ILE A 69 -7.34 -5.06 -11.76
C ILE A 69 -8.19 -4.00 -12.48
N ASN A 70 -9.51 -4.18 -12.49
CA ASN A 70 -10.43 -3.25 -13.13
C ASN A 70 -10.44 -1.87 -12.45
N LEU A 71 -10.48 -1.83 -11.11
CA LEU A 71 -10.42 -0.59 -10.34
C LEU A 71 -9.11 0.17 -10.59
N ALA A 72 -7.98 -0.52 -10.55
CA ALA A 72 -6.67 0.05 -10.82
C ALA A 72 -6.59 0.62 -12.25
N GLN A 73 -7.04 -0.14 -13.25
CA GLN A 73 -7.03 0.29 -14.65
C GLN A 73 -7.90 1.53 -14.87
N ARG A 74 -9.12 1.55 -14.33
CA ARG A 74 -10.01 2.71 -14.42
C ARG A 74 -9.39 3.93 -13.74
N LEU A 75 -8.89 3.77 -12.52
CA LEU A 75 -8.26 4.88 -11.79
C LEU A 75 -7.07 5.47 -12.56
N ILE A 76 -6.17 4.63 -13.09
CA ILE A 76 -5.02 5.10 -13.86
C ILE A 76 -5.43 5.86 -15.13
N GLN A 77 -6.54 5.46 -15.77
CA GLN A 77 -7.09 6.15 -16.94
C GLN A 77 -7.74 7.49 -16.59
N GLU A 78 -8.44 7.57 -15.45
CA GLU A 78 -9.13 8.78 -14.98
C GLU A 78 -8.20 9.82 -14.35
N LEU A 79 -7.06 9.39 -13.79
CA LEU A 79 -6.09 10.32 -13.21
C LEU A 79 -5.52 11.24 -14.28
N ASN A 80 -5.44 12.53 -13.99
CA ASN A 80 -4.75 13.51 -14.86
C ASN A 80 -3.28 13.68 -14.46
N SER A 81 -2.97 13.46 -13.17
CA SER A 81 -1.64 13.65 -12.62
C SER A 81 -0.69 12.49 -12.97
N PRO A 82 0.44 12.75 -13.66
CA PRO A 82 1.43 11.72 -13.95
C PRO A 82 2.08 11.17 -12.67
N ASP A 83 2.31 12.02 -11.67
CA ASP A 83 2.91 11.61 -10.41
C ASP A 83 1.98 10.69 -9.59
N LEU A 84 0.66 10.96 -9.58
CA LEU A 84 -0.30 10.03 -8.94
C LEU A 84 -0.41 8.70 -9.68
N LYS A 85 -0.32 8.71 -11.02
CA LYS A 85 -0.25 7.46 -11.80
C LYS A 85 1.00 6.66 -11.45
N GLU A 86 2.14 7.32 -11.32
CA GLU A 86 3.39 6.67 -10.91
C GLU A 86 3.26 6.09 -9.51
N LEU A 87 2.71 6.84 -8.54
CA LEU A 87 2.49 6.37 -7.17
C LEU A 87 1.59 5.12 -7.13
N VAL A 88 0.46 5.16 -7.83
CA VAL A 88 -0.48 4.03 -7.92
C VAL A 88 0.22 2.81 -8.52
N ASN A 89 0.90 2.98 -9.66
CA ASN A 89 1.63 1.88 -10.32
C ASN A 89 2.72 1.30 -9.43
N TRP A 90 3.52 2.16 -8.78
CA TRP A 90 4.57 1.74 -7.86
C TRP A 90 4.00 0.92 -6.69
N ARG A 91 2.85 1.35 -6.14
CA ARG A 91 2.20 0.63 -5.04
C ARG A 91 1.65 -0.74 -5.49
N LEU A 92 1.11 -0.82 -6.70
CA LEU A 92 0.64 -2.09 -7.29
C LEU A 92 1.81 -3.05 -7.59
N ASP A 93 2.92 -2.52 -8.09
CA ASP A 93 4.16 -3.27 -8.29
C ASP A 93 4.71 -3.79 -6.96
N MET A 94 4.82 -2.94 -5.95
CA MET A 94 5.28 -3.31 -4.60
C MET A 94 4.51 -4.51 -4.06
N ARG A 95 3.18 -4.49 -4.14
CA ARG A 95 2.35 -5.62 -3.70
C ARG A 95 2.58 -6.89 -4.52
N THR A 96 2.71 -6.75 -5.84
CA THR A 96 3.04 -7.88 -6.73
C THR A 96 4.36 -8.52 -6.34
N VAL A 97 5.36 -7.70 -5.99
CA VAL A 97 6.66 -8.16 -5.50
C VAL A 97 6.50 -8.88 -4.16
N VAL A 98 5.81 -8.31 -3.18
CA VAL A 98 5.60 -8.95 -1.87
C VAL A 98 4.87 -10.30 -2.01
N ALA A 99 3.83 -10.37 -2.84
CA ALA A 99 3.12 -11.62 -3.11
C ALA A 99 4.03 -12.69 -3.74
N ALA A 100 4.88 -12.29 -4.70
CA ALA A 100 5.87 -13.20 -5.28
C ALA A 100 6.90 -13.70 -4.27
N LEU A 101 7.42 -12.81 -3.42
CA LEU A 101 8.38 -13.18 -2.38
C LEU A 101 7.78 -14.15 -1.36
N ARG A 102 6.52 -13.95 -0.95
CA ARG A 102 5.79 -14.88 -0.08
C ARG A 102 5.63 -16.26 -0.72
N ARG A 103 5.15 -16.31 -1.98
CA ARG A 103 5.03 -17.57 -2.74
C ARG A 103 6.38 -18.29 -2.84
N LYS A 104 7.45 -17.55 -3.14
CA LYS A 104 8.80 -18.11 -3.25
C LYS A 104 9.31 -18.63 -1.90
N ALA A 105 9.06 -17.93 -0.79
CA ALA A 105 9.41 -18.38 0.55
C ALA A 105 8.70 -19.70 0.94
N GLN A 106 7.48 -19.90 0.44
CA GLN A 106 6.72 -21.15 0.60
C GLN A 106 7.17 -22.27 -0.38
N GLY A 107 8.23 -22.07 -1.16
CA GLY A 107 8.70 -23.06 -2.14
C GLY A 107 7.82 -23.20 -3.38
N SER A 108 6.86 -22.29 -3.61
CA SER A 108 5.98 -22.34 -4.78
C SER A 108 6.71 -22.04 -6.08
N GLN A 109 6.26 -22.69 -7.16
CA GLN A 109 6.72 -22.42 -8.53
C GLN A 109 6.21 -21.07 -9.04
N ALA A 110 6.84 -20.58 -10.12
CA ALA A 110 6.39 -19.37 -10.79
C ALA A 110 4.94 -19.52 -11.28
N PRO A 111 4.10 -18.47 -11.17
CA PRO A 111 2.73 -18.52 -11.68
C PRO A 111 2.68 -18.85 -13.18
N THR A 112 1.79 -19.76 -13.57
CA THR A 112 1.64 -20.21 -14.96
C THR A 112 0.79 -19.25 -15.80
N THR A 113 -0.22 -18.62 -15.18
CA THR A 113 -1.09 -17.62 -15.80
C THR A 113 -0.29 -16.43 -16.33
N SER A 114 -0.64 -15.93 -17.52
CA SER A 114 0.03 -14.81 -18.17
C SER A 114 -0.09 -13.52 -17.35
N ARG A 115 -1.29 -13.22 -16.83
CA ARG A 115 -1.58 -12.14 -15.90
C ARG A 115 -2.00 -12.71 -14.56
N TRP A 116 -1.04 -12.87 -13.66
CA TRP A 116 -1.25 -13.43 -12.31
C TRP A 116 -1.25 -12.38 -11.20
N SER A 117 -1.09 -11.10 -11.55
CA SER A 117 -1.13 -9.98 -10.61
C SER A 117 -1.52 -8.68 -11.32
N PHE A 118 -1.75 -7.65 -10.52
CA PHE A 118 -2.22 -6.32 -10.92
C PHE A 118 -1.10 -5.30 -11.19
N GLY A 119 0.13 -5.51 -10.69
CA GLY A 119 1.27 -4.62 -10.97
C GLY A 119 1.85 -4.82 -12.37
N SER A 120 2.44 -3.79 -12.95
CA SER A 120 3.05 -3.82 -14.29
C SER A 120 4.21 -4.83 -14.43
N ARG A 121 4.81 -5.24 -13.31
CA ARG A 121 6.03 -6.09 -13.27
C ARG A 121 5.78 -7.60 -13.26
N TYR A 122 4.54 -8.08 -13.30
CA TYR A 122 4.23 -9.53 -13.17
C TYR A 122 4.97 -10.40 -14.20
N ALA A 123 5.14 -9.92 -15.43
CA ALA A 123 5.84 -10.65 -16.49
C ALA A 123 7.35 -10.70 -16.24
N TYR A 124 7.93 -9.58 -15.77
CA TYR A 124 9.34 -9.50 -15.41
C TYR A 124 9.66 -10.43 -14.24
N ILE A 125 8.84 -10.41 -13.19
CA ILE A 125 8.99 -11.24 -12.00
C ILE A 125 8.95 -12.73 -12.38
N ARG A 126 7.99 -13.14 -13.22
CA ARG A 126 7.89 -14.53 -13.68
C ARG A 126 9.14 -14.99 -14.44
N ARG A 127 9.71 -14.14 -15.30
CA ARG A 127 10.95 -14.46 -16.04
C ARG A 127 12.17 -14.57 -15.11
N ASN A 128 12.18 -13.83 -14.01
CA ASN A 128 13.29 -13.79 -13.05
C ASN A 128 13.01 -14.60 -11.77
N TRP A 129 12.07 -15.54 -11.81
CA TRP A 129 11.61 -16.27 -10.61
C TRP A 129 12.74 -17.02 -9.90
N SER A 130 13.73 -17.51 -10.64
CA SER A 130 14.89 -18.20 -10.06
C SER A 130 15.78 -17.29 -9.22
N ASN A 131 15.85 -15.99 -9.53
CA ASN A 131 16.63 -15.02 -8.79
C ASN A 131 16.02 -14.81 -7.39
N PRO A 132 16.81 -14.91 -6.29
CA PRO A 132 16.35 -14.65 -4.93
C PRO A 132 15.57 -13.34 -4.77
N THR A 133 16.04 -12.26 -5.41
CA THR A 133 15.46 -10.92 -5.31
C THR A 133 14.54 -10.57 -6.49
N LEU A 134 14.17 -11.57 -7.30
CA LEU A 134 13.36 -11.40 -8.51
C LEU A 134 13.99 -10.44 -9.54
N GLY A 135 15.27 -10.09 -9.38
CA GLY A 135 15.97 -9.08 -10.19
C GLY A 135 15.58 -7.63 -9.86
N LEU A 136 14.85 -7.38 -8.78
CA LEU A 136 14.20 -6.09 -8.51
C LEU A 136 14.81 -5.28 -7.36
N GLN A 137 15.87 -5.78 -6.71
CA GLN A 137 16.50 -5.15 -5.53
C GLN A 137 16.93 -3.69 -5.76
N HIS A 138 17.33 -3.30 -6.98
CA HIS A 138 17.71 -1.92 -7.27
C HIS A 138 16.51 -0.98 -7.37
N THR A 139 15.34 -1.50 -7.79
CA THR A 139 14.09 -0.72 -7.85
C THR A 139 13.37 -0.71 -6.51
N PHE A 140 13.49 -1.80 -5.76
CA PHE A 140 12.88 -1.99 -4.45
C PHE A 140 13.97 -2.42 -3.45
N PRO A 141 14.73 -1.46 -2.89
CA PRO A 141 15.87 -1.73 -2.01
C PRO A 141 15.54 -2.52 -0.74
N TRP A 142 14.26 -2.55 -0.36
CA TRP A 142 13.75 -3.30 0.79
C TRP A 142 13.63 -4.81 0.57
N ILE A 143 13.75 -5.30 -0.67
CA ILE A 143 13.56 -6.73 -1.01
C ILE A 143 14.44 -7.67 -0.17
N PRO A 144 15.76 -7.43 0.00
CA PRO A 144 16.61 -8.33 0.79
C PRO A 144 16.15 -8.45 2.24
N THR A 145 15.74 -7.34 2.86
CA THR A 145 15.21 -7.33 4.23
C THR A 145 13.91 -8.12 4.32
N VAL A 146 13.01 -7.97 3.34
CA VAL A 146 11.76 -8.75 3.29
C VAL A 146 12.03 -10.25 3.16
N ILE A 147 13.00 -10.66 2.34
CA ILE A 147 13.38 -12.07 2.21
C ILE A 147 13.89 -12.63 3.54
N ASP A 148 14.75 -11.89 4.24
CA ASP A 148 15.27 -12.28 5.56
C ASP A 148 14.17 -12.35 6.62
N CYS A 149 13.22 -11.41 6.60
CA CYS A 149 12.08 -11.44 7.51
C CYS A 149 11.17 -12.65 7.25
N LEU A 150 10.94 -12.98 5.97
CA LEU A 150 10.10 -14.14 5.60
C LEU A 150 10.76 -15.48 6.00
N SER A 151 12.10 -15.58 5.94
CA SER A 151 12.80 -16.81 6.35
C SER A 151 12.89 -16.98 7.86
N LYS A 152 12.91 -15.86 8.61
CA LYS A 152 12.97 -15.84 10.08
C LYS A 152 11.60 -15.71 10.75
N GLU A 153 10.53 -15.60 9.97
CA GLU A 153 9.17 -15.31 10.46
C GLU A 153 9.09 -14.02 11.30
N ASP A 154 9.96 -13.04 11.01
CA ASP A 154 9.97 -11.73 11.67
C ASP A 154 8.93 -10.78 11.04
N TYR A 155 7.67 -11.02 11.39
CA TYR A 155 6.53 -10.28 10.82
C TYR A 155 6.49 -8.81 11.24
N LEU A 156 7.02 -8.46 12.41
CA LEU A 156 7.07 -7.07 12.87
C LEU A 156 8.08 -6.27 12.03
N THR A 157 9.28 -6.80 11.83
CA THR A 157 10.28 -6.15 10.97
C THR A 157 9.83 -6.13 9.51
N LEU A 158 9.14 -7.18 9.05
CA LEU A 158 8.49 -7.20 7.73
C LEU A 158 7.50 -6.03 7.57
N GLU A 159 6.58 -5.85 8.53
CA GLU A 159 5.60 -4.76 8.46
C GLU A 159 6.26 -3.39 8.49
N LYS A 160 7.20 -3.15 9.43
CA LYS A 160 7.95 -1.89 9.50
C LYS A 160 8.65 -1.58 8.17
N THR A 161 9.36 -2.55 7.62
CA THR A 161 10.09 -2.39 6.35
C THR A 161 9.17 -1.99 5.20
N LEU A 162 7.99 -2.60 5.10
CA LEU A 162 7.02 -2.28 4.04
C LEU A 162 6.36 -0.92 4.27
N LEU A 163 5.97 -0.58 5.50
CA LEU A 163 5.40 0.74 5.80
C LEU A 163 6.41 1.86 5.55
N GLU A 164 7.68 1.64 5.91
CA GLU A 164 8.78 2.58 5.67
C GLU A 164 9.01 2.80 4.17
N ALA A 165 8.99 1.73 3.36
CA ALA A 165 9.11 1.85 1.92
C ALA A 165 8.03 2.75 1.31
N VAL A 166 6.77 2.62 1.76
CA VAL A 166 5.67 3.49 1.31
C VAL A 166 5.88 4.92 1.82
N TRP A 167 6.25 5.09 3.08
CA TRP A 167 6.52 6.40 3.67
C TRP A 167 7.59 7.17 2.89
N ASN A 168 8.69 6.51 2.55
CA ASN A 168 9.78 7.10 1.77
C ASN A 168 9.32 7.50 0.36
N LYS A 169 8.52 6.67 -0.32
CA LYS A 169 7.94 7.05 -1.62
C LYS A 169 7.03 8.27 -1.53
N LEU A 170 6.26 8.40 -0.44
CA LEU A 170 5.43 9.58 -0.17
C LEU A 170 6.27 10.82 0.20
N ASN A 171 7.45 10.65 0.82
CA ASN A 171 8.41 11.72 1.06
C ASN A 171 8.97 12.27 -0.23
N GLU A 172 9.45 11.41 -1.13
CA GLU A 172 9.91 11.80 -2.46
C GLU A 172 8.85 12.59 -3.23
N LEU A 173 7.60 12.10 -3.20
CA LEU A 173 6.49 12.77 -3.89
C LEU A 173 6.17 14.15 -3.28
N SER A 174 6.21 14.27 -1.95
CA SER A 174 5.93 15.56 -1.28
C SER A 174 6.91 16.67 -1.63
N LEU A 175 8.13 16.34 -2.08
CA LEU A 175 9.12 17.36 -2.47
C LEU A 175 8.70 18.11 -3.74
N LYS A 176 7.81 17.53 -4.55
CA LYS A 176 7.31 18.14 -5.79
C LYS A 176 6.03 18.95 -5.59
N HIS A 177 5.32 18.73 -4.49
CA HIS A 177 3.92 19.13 -4.29
C HIS A 177 3.74 19.80 -2.94
N SER A 178 3.40 21.10 -2.94
CA SER A 178 3.29 21.89 -1.71
C SER A 178 1.91 22.49 -1.46
N SER A 179 1.09 22.69 -2.50
CA SER A 179 -0.21 23.41 -2.39
C SER A 179 -1.21 23.00 -3.48
N ASP A 180 -1.13 21.76 -3.92
CA ASP A 180 -1.99 21.17 -4.94
C ASP A 180 -2.76 19.96 -4.40
N PHE A 181 -3.53 19.31 -5.28
CA PHE A 181 -4.31 18.14 -4.91
C PHE A 181 -3.41 16.96 -4.51
N GLU A 182 -2.27 16.78 -5.18
CA GLU A 182 -1.28 15.75 -4.89
C GLU A 182 -0.73 15.86 -3.47
N ALA A 183 -0.46 17.07 -2.99
CA ALA A 183 -0.08 17.30 -1.60
C ALA A 183 -1.16 16.82 -0.61
N VAL A 184 -2.45 17.02 -0.94
CA VAL A 184 -3.57 16.52 -0.13
C VAL A 184 -3.63 14.99 -0.14
N VAL A 185 -3.43 14.36 -1.31
CA VAL A 185 -3.35 12.89 -1.43
C VAL A 185 -2.20 12.36 -0.57
N VAL A 186 -1.00 12.94 -0.68
CA VAL A 186 0.17 12.53 0.11
C VAL A 186 -0.12 12.63 1.60
N TYR A 187 -0.73 13.72 2.05
CA TYR A 187 -1.10 13.90 3.44
C TYR A 187 -2.03 12.77 3.93
N LEU A 188 -3.12 12.49 3.20
CA LEU A 188 -4.07 11.44 3.57
C LEU A 188 -3.38 10.07 3.63
N LEU A 189 -2.53 9.76 2.66
CA LEU A 189 -1.84 8.48 2.62
C LEU A 189 -0.84 8.33 3.78
N ARG A 190 -0.14 9.40 4.16
CA ARG A 190 0.71 9.39 5.38
C ARG A 190 -0.11 9.21 6.65
N TRP A 191 -1.23 9.92 6.76
CA TRP A 191 -2.15 9.77 7.88
C TRP A 191 -2.61 8.31 8.02
N ASN A 192 -2.96 7.67 6.90
CA ASN A 192 -3.37 6.27 6.87
C ASN A 192 -2.25 5.31 7.31
N LEU A 193 -0.98 5.58 6.95
CA LEU A 193 0.14 4.77 7.46
C LEU A 193 0.31 4.92 8.98
N VAL A 194 0.20 6.14 9.51
CA VAL A 194 0.25 6.38 10.96
C VAL A 194 -0.93 5.72 11.66
N ALA A 195 -2.14 5.85 11.11
CA ALA A 195 -3.34 5.22 11.66
C ALA A 195 -3.16 3.70 11.76
N ARG A 196 -2.68 3.06 10.69
CA ARG A 196 -2.37 1.62 10.70
C ARG A 196 -1.31 1.26 11.73
N TRP A 197 -0.21 2.00 11.80
CA TRP A 197 0.86 1.74 12.75
C TRP A 197 0.37 1.85 14.21
N THR A 198 -0.33 2.95 14.54
CA THR A 198 -0.85 3.20 15.89
C THR A 198 -2.00 2.28 16.29
N ALA A 199 -2.76 1.77 15.33
CA ALA A 199 -3.79 0.75 15.58
C ALA A 199 -3.19 -0.64 15.85
N ASN A 200 -2.01 -0.94 15.28
CA ASN A 200 -1.30 -2.20 15.50
C ASN A 200 -0.43 -2.21 16.78
N ASP A 201 -0.23 -1.07 17.44
CA ASP A 201 0.53 -0.98 18.71
C ASP A 201 -0.33 -1.32 19.95
N GLY A 202 -1.58 -1.76 19.75
CA GLY A 202 -2.41 -2.38 20.78
C GLY A 202 -2.23 -3.90 20.80
N GLU A 203 -2.21 -4.51 21.99
CA GLU A 203 -2.09 -5.98 22.23
C GLU A 203 -3.03 -6.87 21.39
N GLU A 204 -4.02 -6.29 20.70
CA GLU A 204 -4.94 -6.93 19.75
C GLU A 204 -4.30 -7.31 18.39
N ALA A 205 -3.16 -6.71 18.01
CA ALA A 205 -2.56 -6.86 16.68
C ALA A 205 -1.87 -8.21 16.45
N ILE A 206 -1.26 -8.78 17.49
CA ILE A 206 -0.67 -10.13 17.44
C ILE A 206 -1.77 -11.19 17.26
N ASN A 207 -2.95 -10.96 17.87
CA ASN A 207 -4.09 -11.85 17.73
C ASN A 207 -4.68 -11.79 16.32
N ARG A 208 -4.96 -10.60 15.79
CA ARG A 208 -5.46 -10.47 14.40
C ARG A 208 -4.46 -10.93 13.35
N PHE A 209 -3.16 -10.73 13.56
CA PHE A 209 -2.16 -11.24 12.64
C PHE A 209 -2.08 -12.77 12.69
N ARG A 210 -2.10 -13.37 13.89
CA ARG A 210 -2.16 -14.82 14.08
C ARG A 210 -3.40 -15.41 13.40
N ASP A 211 -4.56 -14.79 13.60
CA ASP A 211 -5.82 -15.23 12.98
C ASP A 211 -5.76 -15.12 11.45
N LEU A 212 -5.16 -14.04 10.90
CA LEU A 212 -4.93 -13.89 9.45
C LEU A 212 -3.91 -14.90 8.90
N THR A 213 -2.89 -15.28 9.67
CA THR A 213 -1.97 -16.37 9.29
C THR A 213 -2.60 -17.75 9.40
N GLU A 214 -3.41 -18.03 10.42
CA GLU A 214 -4.12 -19.31 10.57
C GLU A 214 -5.20 -19.50 9.50
N MET A 215 -5.94 -18.45 9.13
CA MET A 215 -6.90 -18.51 8.03
C MET A 215 -6.21 -18.70 6.67
N ALA A 216 -5.08 -18.03 6.44
CA ALA A 216 -4.25 -18.26 5.25
C ALA A 216 -3.56 -19.64 5.22
N LEU A 217 -3.52 -20.37 6.33
CA LEU A 217 -2.98 -21.73 6.44
C LEU A 217 -4.09 -22.80 6.39
N GLY A 218 -5.31 -22.49 6.84
CA GLY A 218 -6.46 -23.40 6.87
C GLY A 218 -7.08 -23.65 5.50
N GLU A 219 -7.23 -22.62 4.65
CA GLU A 219 -7.89 -22.77 3.34
C GLU A 219 -7.08 -23.57 2.31
N PHE A 220 -5.77 -23.76 2.51
CA PHE A 220 -4.93 -24.56 1.62
C PHE A 220 -4.82 -26.04 2.00
N ALA A 221 -5.25 -26.43 3.22
CA ALA A 221 -5.33 -27.83 3.60
C ALA A 221 -6.54 -28.53 2.93
N ASP A 222 -7.63 -27.79 2.71
CA ASP A 222 -8.89 -28.33 2.17
C ASP A 222 -8.97 -28.33 0.62
N GLN A 223 -7.94 -27.81 -0.07
CA GLN A 223 -7.90 -27.76 -1.55
C GLN A 223 -6.83 -28.67 -2.20
N LEU A 224 -6.17 -29.54 -1.43
CA LEU A 224 -5.32 -30.58 -1.99
C LEU A 224 -6.15 -31.83 -2.32
N PRO A 225 -6.14 -32.35 -3.57
CA PRO A 225 -6.51 -33.74 -3.77
C PRO A 225 -5.48 -34.62 -3.05
N ALA A 226 -5.95 -35.69 -2.43
CA ALA A 226 -5.13 -36.71 -1.75
C ALA A 226 -4.03 -37.29 -2.66
#